data_AF-A0A6I5WU10-F1
#
_entry.id   AF-A0A6I5WU10-F1
#
_cell.length_a   1.000
_cell.length_b   1.000
_cell.length_c   1.000
_cell.angle_alpha   90.00
_cell.angle_beta   90.00
_cell.angle_gamma   90.00
#
_symmetry.space_group_name_H-M   'P 1'
#
loop_
_entity.id
_entity.type
_entity.pdbx_description
1 polymer ?
#
loop_
_entity_poly.entity_id
_entity_poly.type
_entity_poly.pdbx_seq_one_letter_code
_entity_poly.pdbx_strand_id
1 'polypeptide(L)'
;MEKLDLAASKHNEAWLQALAHDYPEILPIADIEPRFGELFAVAREVPCAHGYIDNLYVTPGGDLVLVEAKLWKNPQARREVVAQALDYVAALTGMPYEVFEAACCKGQGMTVSSLHALVAEKPDALPEEDFIDAVTRNLRSGRMLVMALGDGIRTETEALADLLQSHAGSHFTFALVELSLWRNPLTGELVALPSTLVRTAMITRGVVTIESGVAVVKAAGSAKVATKATTISEELYYEALAKKDPGLPAQIRAFVTLLEPLGVYPELKAALNLKADFPEAAGTINFGYINKNGKVWTDPFAAAAPAQLANAYNQRLADLIGGVVAFDYKGRSFVSTNGAGAPTVDQLLPVHAEAWAEAIAKAIDAIREIEKAGPGTPAEQT
;
A
#
# COMPACT_ATOMS: atom_id res chain seq x y z
N MET A 1 -9.13 27.93 -14.82
CA MET A 1 -9.84 26.65 -14.68
C MET A 1 -11.13 26.89 -13.91
N GLU A 2 -12.23 26.30 -14.35
CA GLU A 2 -13.54 26.38 -13.68
C GLU A 2 -13.88 24.99 -13.13
N LYS A 3 -14.19 24.89 -11.83
CA LYS A 3 -14.62 23.61 -11.23
C LYS A 3 -16.02 23.29 -11.73
N LEU A 4 -16.21 22.08 -12.25
CA LEU A 4 -17.52 21.58 -12.64
C LEU A 4 -18.20 20.92 -11.45
N ASP A 5 -19.46 21.26 -11.25
CA ASP A 5 -20.37 20.48 -10.41
C ASP A 5 -20.87 19.31 -11.26
N LEU A 6 -20.37 18.11 -10.95
CA LEU A 6 -20.72 16.87 -11.65
C LEU A 6 -22.22 16.58 -11.53
N ALA A 7 -22.82 16.77 -10.35
CA ALA A 7 -24.25 16.59 -10.13
C ALA A 7 -25.12 17.59 -10.92
N ALA A 8 -24.61 18.80 -11.19
CA ALA A 8 -25.30 19.80 -12.02
C ALA A 8 -24.95 19.71 -13.52
N SER A 9 -23.98 18.87 -13.89
CA SER A 9 -23.54 18.68 -15.27
C SER A 9 -24.34 17.59 -16.00
N LYS A 10 -24.06 17.35 -17.29
CA LYS A 10 -24.63 16.21 -18.05
C LYS A 10 -23.93 14.88 -17.74
N HIS A 11 -22.91 14.88 -16.88
CA HIS A 11 -22.15 13.68 -16.54
C HIS A 11 -22.90 12.87 -15.48
N ASN A 12 -23.18 11.61 -15.77
CA ASN A 12 -23.87 10.66 -14.88
C ASN A 12 -22.89 9.59 -14.36
N GLU A 13 -23.38 8.64 -13.54
CA GLU A 13 -22.58 7.53 -13.01
C GLU A 13 -21.96 6.69 -14.14
N ALA A 14 -22.71 6.38 -15.19
CA ALA A 14 -22.19 5.68 -16.37
C ALA A 14 -21.03 6.42 -17.07
N TRP A 15 -21.03 7.76 -17.05
CA TRP A 15 -19.91 8.56 -17.54
C TRP A 15 -18.69 8.47 -16.62
N LEU A 16 -18.88 8.47 -15.30
CA LEU A 16 -17.78 8.25 -14.34
C LEU A 16 -17.17 6.86 -14.48
N GLN A 17 -18.01 5.84 -14.63
CA GLN A 17 -17.56 4.47 -14.89
C GLN A 17 -16.73 4.41 -16.17
N ALA A 18 -17.20 5.04 -17.26
CA ALA A 18 -16.47 5.09 -18.53
C ALA A 18 -15.11 5.79 -18.37
N LEU A 19 -15.10 6.96 -17.72
CA LEU A 19 -13.86 7.71 -17.47
C LEU A 19 -12.83 6.88 -16.69
N ALA A 20 -13.25 6.22 -15.60
CA ALA A 20 -12.36 5.40 -14.78
C ALA A 20 -11.88 4.13 -15.52
N HIS A 21 -12.70 3.57 -16.40
CA HIS A 21 -12.32 2.43 -17.22
C HIS A 21 -11.31 2.80 -18.31
N ASP A 22 -11.55 3.92 -19.00
CA ASP A 22 -10.71 4.39 -20.10
C ASP A 22 -9.38 4.99 -19.60
N TYR A 23 -9.37 5.54 -18.39
CA TYR A 23 -8.20 6.14 -17.74
C TYR A 23 -8.02 5.64 -16.29
N PRO A 24 -7.62 4.36 -16.08
CA PRO A 24 -7.46 3.80 -14.73
C PRO A 24 -6.46 4.56 -13.84
N GLU A 25 -5.52 5.30 -14.42
CA GLU A 25 -4.53 6.13 -13.74
C GLU A 25 -5.13 7.29 -12.93
N ILE A 26 -6.40 7.63 -13.16
CA ILE A 26 -7.09 8.62 -12.32
C ILE A 26 -7.38 8.08 -10.91
N LEU A 27 -7.25 6.77 -10.68
CA LEU A 27 -7.51 6.15 -9.38
C LEU A 27 -6.24 6.25 -8.51
N PRO A 28 -6.32 6.80 -7.28
CA PRO A 28 -5.15 7.05 -6.42
C PRO A 28 -4.68 5.78 -5.70
N ILE A 29 -4.41 4.72 -6.45
CA ILE A 29 -4.05 3.40 -5.90
C ILE A 29 -2.76 3.44 -5.09
N ALA A 30 -1.74 4.18 -5.55
CA ALA A 30 -0.48 4.28 -4.81
C ALA A 30 -0.65 4.92 -3.42
N ASP A 31 -1.65 5.79 -3.24
CA ASP A 31 -1.96 6.41 -1.95
C ASP A 31 -2.75 5.44 -1.05
N ILE A 32 -3.57 4.58 -1.66
CA ILE A 32 -4.42 3.62 -0.96
C ILE A 32 -3.64 2.33 -0.69
N GLU A 33 -3.17 1.59 -1.68
CA GLU A 33 -2.34 0.40 -1.52
C GLU A 33 -0.99 0.60 -2.23
N PRO A 34 0.05 1.14 -1.55
CA PRO A 34 1.31 1.55 -2.19
C PRO A 34 2.10 0.47 -2.93
N ARG A 35 1.72 -0.79 -2.74
CA ARG A 35 2.35 -1.95 -3.38
C ARG A 35 1.54 -2.49 -4.56
N PHE A 36 0.29 -2.04 -4.71
CA PHE A 36 -0.47 -2.29 -5.91
C PHE A 36 0.21 -1.49 -7.04
N GLY A 37 0.54 -2.19 -8.13
CA GLY A 37 1.17 -1.58 -9.29
C GLY A 37 0.16 -0.85 -10.18
N GLU A 38 0.47 -0.78 -11.47
CA GLU A 38 -0.44 -0.31 -12.51
C GLU A 38 -1.74 -1.13 -12.50
N LEU A 39 -2.89 -0.46 -12.63
CA LEU A 39 -4.20 -1.10 -12.76
C LEU A 39 -4.54 -1.37 -14.22
N PHE A 40 -5.13 -2.53 -14.46
CA PHE A 40 -5.66 -2.92 -15.76
C PHE A 40 -7.16 -3.06 -15.66
N ALA A 41 -7.87 -2.21 -16.42
CA ALA A 41 -9.32 -2.28 -16.53
C ALA A 41 -9.72 -3.61 -17.17
N VAL A 42 -10.52 -4.39 -16.45
CA VAL A 42 -11.05 -5.67 -16.95
C VAL A 42 -12.35 -5.41 -17.70
N ALA A 43 -13.33 -4.88 -16.99
CA ALA A 43 -14.67 -4.65 -17.51
C ALA A 43 -15.44 -3.69 -16.61
N ARG A 44 -16.52 -3.16 -17.16
CA ARG A 44 -17.60 -2.47 -16.45
C ARG A 44 -18.83 -3.36 -16.34
N GLU A 45 -19.70 -3.07 -15.39
CA GLU A 45 -20.99 -3.76 -15.24
C GLU A 45 -20.82 -5.29 -15.20
N VAL A 46 -19.89 -5.78 -14.38
CA VAL A 46 -19.60 -7.22 -14.27
C VAL A 46 -20.69 -7.90 -13.43
N PRO A 47 -21.43 -8.88 -13.98
CA PRO A 47 -22.52 -9.51 -13.24
C PRO A 47 -22.01 -10.31 -12.04
N CYS A 48 -22.64 -10.12 -10.88
CA CYS A 48 -22.39 -10.89 -9.66
C CYS A 48 -23.72 -11.28 -8.98
N ALA A 49 -23.64 -12.01 -7.86
CA ALA A 49 -24.84 -12.47 -7.16
C ALA A 49 -25.75 -11.34 -6.65
N HIS A 50 -25.20 -10.15 -6.42
CA HIS A 50 -25.90 -9.00 -5.84
C HIS A 50 -25.98 -7.79 -6.79
N GLY A 51 -25.96 -8.01 -8.11
CA GLY A 51 -26.09 -6.96 -9.11
C GLY A 51 -24.93 -6.94 -10.09
N TYR A 52 -24.45 -5.73 -10.40
CA TYR A 52 -23.36 -5.51 -11.34
C TYR A 52 -22.27 -4.68 -10.66
N ILE A 53 -21.03 -5.12 -10.80
CA ILE A 53 -19.87 -4.36 -10.34
C ILE A 53 -19.58 -3.31 -11.40
N ASP A 54 -19.73 -2.03 -11.03
CA ASP A 54 -19.54 -0.86 -11.90
C ASP A 54 -18.24 -0.91 -12.70
N ASN A 55 -17.10 -1.10 -12.03
CA ASN A 55 -15.80 -1.28 -12.66
C ASN A 55 -14.95 -2.32 -11.91
N LEU A 56 -14.30 -3.20 -12.66
CA LEU A 56 -13.37 -4.20 -12.14
C LEU A 56 -12.00 -4.03 -12.77
N TYR A 57 -10.95 -4.12 -11.95
CA TYR A 57 -9.55 -4.04 -12.35
C TYR A 57 -8.73 -5.17 -11.73
N VAL A 58 -7.60 -5.46 -12.37
CA VAL A 58 -6.57 -6.39 -11.87
C VAL A 58 -5.20 -5.73 -11.88
N THR A 59 -4.31 -6.17 -10.99
CA THR A 59 -2.86 -5.88 -11.08
C THR A 59 -2.14 -7.03 -11.79
N PRO A 60 -0.92 -6.83 -12.32
CA PRO A 60 -0.08 -7.92 -12.84
C PRO A 60 0.23 -9.01 -11.80
N GLY A 61 0.11 -8.69 -10.51
CA GLY A 61 0.27 -9.61 -9.38
C GLY A 61 -0.99 -10.42 -9.00
N GLY A 62 -2.12 -10.21 -9.69
CA GLY A 62 -3.39 -10.88 -9.41
C GLY A 62 -4.22 -10.26 -8.28
N ASP A 63 -3.93 -9.02 -7.87
CA ASP A 63 -4.76 -8.29 -6.91
C ASP A 63 -6.02 -7.76 -7.60
N LEU A 64 -7.13 -7.74 -6.85
CA LEU A 64 -8.44 -7.38 -7.35
C LEU A 64 -8.86 -6.01 -6.82
N VAL A 65 -9.27 -5.13 -7.73
CA VAL A 65 -9.78 -3.79 -7.39
C VAL A 65 -11.17 -3.61 -7.97
N LEU A 66 -12.12 -3.24 -7.13
CA LEU A 66 -13.50 -2.94 -7.49
C LEU A 66 -13.75 -1.46 -7.28
N VAL A 67 -14.46 -0.81 -8.21
CA VAL A 67 -14.88 0.58 -8.05
C VAL A 67 -16.38 0.67 -8.23
N GLU A 68 -17.04 1.32 -7.29
CA GLU A 68 -18.45 1.71 -7.34
C GLU A 68 -18.52 3.21 -7.63
N ALA A 69 -19.11 3.61 -8.75
CA ALA A 69 -19.20 5.00 -9.18
C ALA A 69 -20.53 5.60 -8.72
N LYS A 70 -20.48 6.63 -7.88
CA LYS A 70 -21.69 7.26 -7.32
C LYS A 70 -21.62 8.77 -7.34
N LEU A 71 -22.72 9.41 -7.77
CA LEU A 71 -22.89 10.86 -7.64
C LEU A 71 -23.60 11.17 -6.31
N TRP A 72 -22.97 11.97 -5.45
CA TRP A 72 -23.40 12.15 -4.06
C TRP A 72 -24.53 13.16 -3.91
N LYS A 73 -25.75 12.75 -4.27
CA LYS A 73 -26.93 13.63 -4.19
C LYS A 73 -27.47 13.78 -2.76
N ASN A 74 -27.26 12.80 -1.89
CA ASN A 74 -27.75 12.81 -0.51
C ASN A 74 -26.93 11.87 0.41
N PRO A 75 -27.09 11.95 1.75
CA PRO A 75 -26.43 11.05 2.69
C PRO A 75 -26.79 9.56 2.55
N GLN A 76 -27.96 9.25 2.02
CA GLN A 76 -28.42 7.86 1.84
C GLN A 76 -27.61 7.14 0.75
N ALA A 77 -27.29 7.83 -0.36
CA ALA A 77 -26.46 7.31 -1.43
C ALA A 77 -25.06 6.87 -0.92
N ARG A 78 -24.54 7.54 0.11
CA ARG A 78 -23.26 7.17 0.75
C ARG A 78 -23.35 5.87 1.56
N ARG A 79 -24.48 5.60 2.22
CA ARG A 79 -24.68 4.33 2.94
C ARG A 79 -24.92 3.18 1.97
N GLU A 80 -25.66 3.46 0.91
CA GLU A 80 -25.93 2.51 -0.16
C GLU A 80 -24.64 2.04 -0.81
N VAL A 81 -23.70 2.95 -1.12
CA VAL A 81 -22.41 2.61 -1.74
C VAL A 81 -21.57 1.65 -0.88
N VAL A 82 -21.67 1.76 0.45
CA VAL A 82 -20.97 0.90 1.40
C VAL A 82 -21.61 -0.48 1.42
N ALA A 83 -22.94 -0.56 1.39
CA ALA A 83 -23.65 -1.83 1.30
C ALA A 83 -23.33 -2.53 -0.02
N GLN A 84 -23.37 -1.82 -1.15
CA GLN A 84 -22.99 -2.34 -2.46
C GLN A 84 -21.55 -2.87 -2.46
N ALA A 85 -20.60 -2.12 -1.90
CA ALA A 85 -19.22 -2.57 -1.76
C ALA A 85 -19.10 -3.89 -0.96
N LEU A 86 -19.82 -4.01 0.15
CA LEU A 86 -19.85 -5.25 0.95
C LEU A 86 -20.49 -6.41 0.19
N ASP A 87 -21.58 -6.15 -0.54
CA ASP A 87 -22.29 -7.14 -1.34
C ASP A 87 -21.41 -7.70 -2.47
N TYR A 88 -20.55 -6.86 -3.08
CA TYR A 88 -19.57 -7.30 -4.07
C TYR A 88 -18.49 -8.18 -3.48
N VAL A 89 -17.90 -7.77 -2.36
CA VAL A 89 -16.90 -8.60 -1.67
C VAL A 89 -17.51 -9.94 -1.29
N ALA A 90 -18.71 -9.95 -0.72
CA ALA A 90 -19.42 -11.17 -0.37
C ALA A 90 -19.74 -12.05 -1.58
N ALA A 91 -20.14 -11.45 -2.71
CA ALA A 91 -20.44 -12.18 -3.94
C ALA A 91 -19.20 -12.84 -4.56
N LEU A 92 -18.04 -12.19 -4.49
CA LEU A 92 -16.81 -12.70 -5.08
C LEU A 92 -16.02 -13.61 -4.14
N THR A 93 -16.21 -13.48 -2.83
CA THR A 93 -15.47 -14.29 -1.85
C THR A 93 -15.77 -15.78 -2.02
N GLY A 94 -14.73 -16.57 -2.25
CA GLY A 94 -14.84 -18.01 -2.49
C GLY A 94 -15.30 -18.39 -3.90
N MET A 95 -15.52 -17.43 -4.80
CA MET A 95 -15.87 -17.72 -6.20
C MET A 95 -14.72 -18.47 -6.89
N PRO A 96 -14.98 -19.58 -7.61
CA PRO A 96 -13.97 -20.25 -8.42
C PRO A 96 -13.45 -19.34 -9.54
N TYR A 97 -12.17 -19.46 -9.88
CA TYR A 97 -11.52 -18.61 -10.88
C TYR A 97 -12.24 -18.62 -12.22
N GLU A 98 -12.63 -19.80 -12.71
CA GLU A 98 -13.27 -19.96 -14.02
C GLU A 98 -14.65 -19.28 -14.06
N VAL A 99 -15.37 -19.28 -12.94
CA VAL A 99 -16.65 -18.60 -12.80
C VAL A 99 -16.44 -17.09 -12.78
N PHE A 100 -15.41 -16.63 -12.07
CA PHE A 100 -15.03 -15.22 -12.00
C PHE A 100 -14.60 -14.66 -13.36
N GLU A 101 -13.73 -15.36 -14.07
CA GLU A 101 -13.30 -15.00 -15.42
C GLU A 101 -14.48 -14.98 -16.40
N ALA A 102 -15.35 -15.99 -16.35
CA ALA A 102 -16.55 -16.03 -17.18
C ALA A 102 -17.53 -14.87 -16.86
N ALA A 103 -17.58 -14.38 -15.62
CA ALA A 103 -18.35 -13.20 -15.26
C ALA A 103 -17.71 -11.93 -15.84
N CYS A 104 -16.38 -11.79 -15.74
CA CYS A 104 -15.63 -10.68 -16.33
C CYS A 104 -15.86 -10.58 -17.85
N CYS A 105 -15.82 -11.72 -18.56
CA CYS A 105 -16.07 -11.79 -20.01
C CYS A 105 -17.50 -11.38 -20.41
N LYS A 106 -18.46 -11.36 -19.48
CA LYS A 106 -19.83 -10.86 -19.72
C LYS A 106 -19.98 -9.37 -19.44
N GLY A 107 -19.02 -8.77 -18.76
CA GLY A 107 -18.98 -7.32 -18.53
C GLY A 107 -18.68 -6.54 -19.82
N GLN A 108 -18.84 -5.24 -19.76
CA GLN A 108 -18.61 -4.32 -20.87
C GLN A 108 -17.13 -3.91 -20.93
N GLY A 109 -16.55 -3.85 -22.13
CA GLY A 109 -15.19 -3.31 -22.34
C GLY A 109 -14.06 -4.34 -22.24
N MET A 110 -14.34 -5.60 -21.89
CA MET A 110 -13.33 -6.66 -21.98
C MET A 110 -13.00 -6.94 -23.46
N THR A 111 -11.74 -6.72 -23.83
CA THR A 111 -11.27 -6.83 -25.22
C THR A 111 -10.47 -8.12 -25.50
N VAL A 112 -10.10 -8.86 -24.46
CA VAL A 112 -9.25 -10.06 -24.54
C VAL A 112 -10.01 -11.31 -24.12
N SER A 113 -9.46 -12.48 -24.45
CA SER A 113 -10.09 -13.79 -24.23
C SER A 113 -9.93 -14.35 -22.81
N SER A 114 -8.99 -13.84 -22.02
CA SER A 114 -8.73 -14.27 -20.64
C SER A 114 -8.22 -13.11 -19.79
N LEU A 115 -8.35 -13.21 -18.47
CA LEU A 115 -7.87 -12.18 -17.54
C LEU A 115 -6.35 -12.00 -17.60
N HIS A 116 -5.60 -13.10 -17.71
CA HIS A 116 -4.14 -13.03 -17.78
C HIS A 116 -3.65 -12.28 -19.01
N ALA A 117 -4.35 -12.40 -20.14
CA ALA A 117 -3.99 -11.70 -21.38
C ALA A 117 -3.99 -10.17 -21.24
N LEU A 118 -4.72 -9.59 -20.27
CA LEU A 118 -4.67 -8.15 -19.99
C LEU A 118 -3.32 -7.68 -19.45
N VAL A 119 -2.60 -8.57 -18.75
CA VAL A 119 -1.38 -8.23 -18.01
C VAL A 119 -0.14 -8.93 -18.55
N ALA A 120 -0.28 -9.97 -19.37
CA ALA A 120 0.78 -10.89 -19.78
C ALA A 120 2.04 -10.20 -20.35
N GLU A 121 1.90 -9.08 -21.06
CA GLU A 121 3.02 -8.36 -21.67
C GLU A 121 3.76 -7.42 -20.71
N LYS A 122 3.31 -7.32 -19.44
CA LYS A 122 3.88 -6.38 -18.47
C LYS A 122 5.09 -6.97 -17.75
N PRO A 123 6.15 -6.16 -17.49
CA PRO A 123 7.38 -6.65 -16.87
C PRO A 123 7.19 -7.34 -15.51
N ASP A 124 6.19 -6.89 -14.75
CA ASP A 124 5.89 -7.38 -13.40
C ASP A 124 4.77 -8.44 -13.39
N ALA A 125 4.33 -8.92 -14.57
CA ALA A 125 3.27 -9.92 -14.67
C ALA A 125 3.75 -11.29 -14.19
N LEU A 126 2.90 -11.94 -13.41
CA LEU A 126 3.12 -13.33 -13.03
C LEU A 126 2.95 -14.25 -14.26
N PRO A 127 3.67 -15.39 -14.30
CA PRO A 127 3.31 -16.51 -15.17
C PRO A 127 1.82 -16.86 -14.99
N GLU A 128 1.17 -17.33 -16.06
CA GLU A 128 -0.29 -17.54 -16.08
C GLU A 128 -0.78 -18.41 -14.92
N GLU A 129 -0.11 -19.52 -14.62
CA GLU A 129 -0.45 -20.39 -13.49
C GLU A 129 -0.34 -19.66 -12.13
N ASP A 130 0.74 -18.91 -11.92
CA ASP A 130 0.96 -18.14 -10.70
C ASP A 130 -0.06 -16.99 -10.55
N PHE A 131 -0.47 -16.39 -11.67
CA PHE A 131 -1.51 -15.37 -11.72
C PHE A 131 -2.87 -15.94 -11.34
N ILE A 132 -3.26 -17.07 -11.93
CA ILE A 132 -4.50 -17.78 -11.60
C ILE A 132 -4.53 -18.15 -10.11
N ASP A 133 -3.40 -18.65 -9.58
CA ASP A 133 -3.26 -18.97 -8.16
C ASP A 133 -3.37 -17.74 -7.26
N ALA A 134 -2.81 -16.60 -7.68
CA ALA A 134 -2.91 -15.34 -6.95
C ALA A 134 -4.36 -14.83 -6.90
N VAL A 135 -5.05 -14.78 -8.05
CA VAL A 135 -6.45 -14.38 -8.13
C VAL A 135 -7.34 -15.33 -7.32
N THR A 136 -7.16 -16.64 -7.47
CA THR A 136 -7.91 -17.66 -6.71
C THR A 136 -7.74 -17.49 -5.20
N ARG A 137 -6.52 -17.22 -4.75
CA ARG A 137 -6.22 -16.98 -3.33
C ARG A 137 -6.90 -15.70 -2.83
N ASN A 138 -6.87 -14.62 -3.62
CA ASN A 138 -7.52 -13.36 -3.30
C ASN A 138 -9.05 -13.48 -3.25
N LEU A 139 -9.66 -14.20 -4.20
CA LEU A 139 -11.09 -14.55 -4.17
C LEU A 139 -11.42 -15.38 -2.92
N ARG A 140 -10.63 -16.43 -2.62
CA ARG A 140 -10.89 -17.30 -1.47
C ARG A 140 -10.85 -16.57 -0.13
N SER A 141 -9.92 -15.64 0.06
CA SER A 141 -9.80 -14.86 1.30
C SER A 141 -10.66 -13.60 1.33
N GLY A 142 -11.32 -13.24 0.22
CA GLY A 142 -11.98 -11.95 0.07
C GLY A 142 -11.00 -10.77 0.12
N ARG A 143 -9.73 -11.00 -0.27
CA ARG A 143 -8.69 -9.97 -0.29
C ARG A 143 -8.80 -9.13 -1.55
N MET A 144 -9.36 -7.94 -1.39
CA MET A 144 -9.72 -7.03 -2.49
C MET A 144 -9.55 -5.58 -2.03
N LEU A 145 -9.37 -4.66 -2.98
CA LEU A 145 -9.57 -3.24 -2.73
C LEU A 145 -10.90 -2.81 -3.33
N VAL A 146 -11.75 -2.16 -2.55
CA VAL A 146 -13.01 -1.59 -3.02
C VAL A 146 -12.97 -0.07 -2.86
N MET A 147 -13.25 0.67 -3.92
CA MET A 147 -13.28 2.13 -3.88
C MET A 147 -14.67 2.63 -4.22
N ALA A 148 -15.20 3.56 -3.44
CA ALA A 148 -16.32 4.36 -3.91
C ALA A 148 -15.76 5.64 -4.55
N LEU A 149 -16.02 5.81 -5.85
CA LEU A 149 -15.59 6.96 -6.65
C LEU A 149 -16.77 7.91 -6.84
N GLY A 150 -16.62 9.18 -6.49
CA GLY A 150 -17.70 10.16 -6.69
C GLY A 150 -17.25 11.61 -6.69
N ASP A 151 -18.19 12.56 -6.68
CA ASP A 151 -17.97 13.98 -7.02
C ASP A 151 -17.74 14.95 -5.84
N GLY A 152 -17.59 14.42 -4.63
CA GLY A 152 -17.20 15.17 -3.43
C GLY A 152 -17.95 14.76 -2.18
N ILE A 153 -17.23 14.64 -1.06
CA ILE A 153 -17.80 14.18 0.21
C ILE A 153 -17.71 15.29 1.25
N ARG A 154 -18.85 15.92 1.56
CA ARG A 154 -18.95 16.89 2.66
C ARG A 154 -19.08 16.16 4.00
N THR A 155 -18.03 16.27 4.81
CA THR A 155 -17.92 16.24 6.29
C THR A 155 -18.50 15.08 7.13
N GLU A 156 -19.24 14.12 6.57
CA GLU A 156 -19.83 12.99 7.34
C GLU A 156 -19.12 11.64 7.11
N THR A 157 -17.91 11.68 6.57
CA THR A 157 -17.16 10.52 6.07
C THR A 157 -16.64 9.58 7.17
N GLU A 158 -16.42 10.11 8.38
CA GLU A 158 -15.85 9.35 9.51
C GLU A 158 -16.83 8.27 10.02
N ALA A 159 -18.12 8.56 10.10
CA ALA A 159 -19.13 7.61 10.57
C ALA A 159 -19.31 6.37 9.66
N LEU A 160 -18.99 6.51 8.36
CA LEU A 160 -19.05 5.40 7.40
C LEU A 160 -17.83 4.50 7.52
N ALA A 161 -16.66 5.09 7.79
CA ALA A 161 -15.46 4.33 8.11
C ALA A 161 -15.64 3.53 9.40
N ASP A 162 -16.23 4.12 10.44
CA ASP A 162 -16.54 3.44 11.70
C ASP A 162 -17.55 2.29 11.51
N LEU A 163 -18.55 2.48 10.64
CA LEU A 163 -19.53 1.43 10.34
C LEU A 163 -18.87 0.23 9.64
N LEU A 164 -17.99 0.48 8.67
CA LEU A 164 -17.18 -0.56 8.03
C LEU A 164 -16.26 -1.27 9.04
N GLN A 165 -15.60 -0.52 9.92
CA GLN A 165 -14.76 -1.08 11.00
C GLN A 165 -15.56 -1.91 12.03
N SER A 166 -16.85 -1.63 12.20
CA SER A 166 -17.72 -2.36 13.13
C SER A 166 -18.20 -3.70 12.57
N HIS A 167 -18.30 -3.82 11.24
CA HIS A 167 -18.82 -5.01 10.54
C HIS A 167 -17.76 -5.85 9.84
N ALA A 168 -16.54 -5.34 9.63
CA ALA A 168 -15.47 -6.04 8.93
C ALA A 168 -14.80 -7.11 9.81
N GLY A 169 -15.07 -8.37 9.51
CA GLY A 169 -14.16 -9.50 9.77
C GLY A 169 -13.28 -9.83 8.55
N SER A 170 -12.99 -8.85 7.69
CA SER A 170 -12.75 -9.09 6.26
C SER A 170 -11.42 -8.55 5.76
N HIS A 171 -10.74 -9.34 4.93
CA HIS A 171 -9.41 -9.08 4.36
C HIS A 171 -9.38 -8.05 3.20
N PHE A 172 -10.41 -7.21 3.06
CA PHE A 172 -10.48 -6.20 2.01
C PHE A 172 -10.18 -4.81 2.56
N THR A 173 -9.70 -3.92 1.69
CA THR A 173 -9.51 -2.50 1.97
C THR A 173 -10.63 -1.71 1.31
N PHE A 174 -11.18 -0.72 2.00
CA PHE A 174 -12.16 0.20 1.42
C PHE A 174 -11.69 1.64 1.48
N ALA A 175 -11.83 2.34 0.36
CA ALA A 175 -11.42 3.73 0.22
C ALA A 175 -12.53 4.58 -0.42
N LEU A 176 -12.59 5.83 0.01
CA LEU A 176 -13.46 6.83 -0.58
C LEU A 176 -12.62 7.81 -1.39
N VAL A 177 -12.90 7.88 -2.69
CA VAL A 177 -12.17 8.70 -3.66
C VAL A 177 -13.11 9.78 -4.21
N GLU A 178 -12.73 11.04 -4.01
CA GLU A 178 -13.36 12.16 -4.70
C GLU A 178 -12.63 12.42 -6.01
N LEU A 179 -13.40 12.63 -7.08
CA LEU A 179 -12.92 13.08 -8.37
C LEU A 179 -13.47 14.49 -8.65
N SER A 180 -12.59 15.48 -8.54
CA SER A 180 -12.91 16.86 -8.88
C SER A 180 -12.65 17.11 -10.38
N LEU A 181 -13.66 17.54 -11.11
CA LEU A 181 -13.50 17.93 -12.52
C LEU A 181 -13.33 19.43 -12.69
N TRP A 182 -12.42 19.81 -13.56
CA TRP A 182 -12.13 21.18 -13.92
C TRP A 182 -12.19 21.35 -15.43
N ARG A 183 -12.86 22.40 -15.90
CA ARG A 183 -12.89 22.76 -17.32
C ARG A 183 -11.93 23.90 -17.59
N ASN A 184 -11.14 23.78 -18.65
CA ASN A 184 -10.44 24.91 -19.22
C ASN A 184 -11.45 25.76 -20.03
N PRO A 185 -11.72 27.02 -19.66
CA PRO A 185 -12.70 27.84 -20.35
C PRO A 185 -12.28 28.24 -21.77
N LEU A 186 -10.99 28.14 -22.10
CA LEU A 186 -10.44 28.52 -23.41
C LEU A 186 -10.43 27.35 -24.39
N THR A 187 -10.05 26.15 -23.94
CA THR A 187 -9.92 24.96 -24.79
C THR A 187 -11.11 24.00 -24.67
N GLY A 188 -11.90 24.12 -23.60
CA GLY A 188 -12.98 23.19 -23.27
C GLY A 188 -12.53 21.87 -22.66
N GLU A 189 -11.22 21.64 -22.54
CA GLU A 189 -10.61 20.43 -21.99
C GLU A 189 -11.04 20.19 -20.54
N LEU A 190 -11.18 18.93 -20.18
CA LEU A 190 -11.50 18.48 -18.83
C LEU A 190 -10.24 17.97 -18.14
N VAL A 191 -10.01 18.40 -16.92
CA VAL A 191 -8.98 17.90 -16.02
C VAL A 191 -9.68 17.23 -14.84
N ALA A 192 -9.41 15.94 -14.66
CA ALA A 192 -9.90 15.18 -13.52
C ALA A 192 -8.78 15.11 -12.46
N LEU A 193 -9.08 15.54 -11.24
CA LEU A 193 -8.15 15.53 -10.12
C LEU A 193 -8.69 14.62 -9.01
N PRO A 194 -8.07 13.46 -8.76
CA PRO A 194 -8.47 12.58 -7.67
C PRO A 194 -7.97 13.10 -6.33
N SER A 195 -8.73 12.84 -5.27
CA SER A 195 -8.30 13.03 -3.89
C SER A 195 -8.83 11.90 -3.01
N THR A 196 -7.92 11.22 -2.32
CA THR A 196 -8.26 10.17 -1.34
C THR A 196 -8.71 10.83 -0.05
N LEU A 197 -9.96 10.62 0.35
CA LEU A 197 -10.55 11.32 1.50
C LEU A 197 -10.49 10.50 2.78
N VAL A 198 -10.78 9.20 2.69
CA VAL A 198 -10.79 8.30 3.85
C VAL A 198 -10.35 6.91 3.42
N ARG A 199 -9.46 6.33 4.21
CA ARG A 199 -8.98 4.96 4.08
C ARG A 199 -9.43 4.15 5.29
N THR A 200 -10.28 3.15 5.08
CA THR A 200 -10.49 2.11 6.09
C THR A 200 -9.43 1.04 5.90
N ALA A 201 -8.59 0.87 6.90
CA ALA A 201 -7.59 -0.19 6.91
C ALA A 201 -8.14 -1.45 7.56
N MET A 202 -7.53 -2.59 7.25
CA MET A 202 -7.93 -3.87 7.81
C MET A 202 -7.77 -3.86 9.33
N ILE A 203 -8.83 -4.28 10.04
CA ILE A 203 -8.79 -4.61 11.46
C ILE A 203 -8.85 -6.14 11.55
N THR A 204 -7.76 -6.77 11.97
CA THR A 204 -7.77 -8.20 12.29
C THR A 204 -8.64 -8.42 13.53
N ARG A 205 -9.85 -8.96 13.36
CA ARG A 205 -10.60 -9.59 14.46
C ARG A 205 -10.49 -11.11 14.34
N GLY A 206 -10.23 -11.75 15.48
CA GLY A 206 -9.74 -13.12 15.59
C GLY A 206 -10.54 -14.20 14.84
N VAL A 207 -9.81 -15.27 14.54
CA VAL A 207 -10.17 -16.48 13.80
C VAL A 207 -11.58 -17.01 14.13
N VAL A 208 -12.37 -17.26 13.09
CA VAL A 208 -13.58 -18.11 13.15
C VAL A 208 -13.12 -19.57 13.07
N THR A 209 -13.22 -20.31 14.17
CA THR A 209 -13.01 -21.76 14.17
C THR A 209 -14.35 -22.47 13.99
N ILE A 210 -14.43 -23.37 13.01
CA ILE A 210 -15.59 -24.26 12.83
C ILE A 210 -15.35 -25.51 13.69
N GLU A 211 -16.11 -25.66 14.77
CA GLU A 211 -16.18 -26.91 15.52
C GLU A 211 -17.47 -27.64 15.15
N SER A 212 -17.36 -28.87 14.65
CA SER A 212 -18.49 -29.79 14.42
C SER A 212 -19.62 -29.24 13.53
N GLY A 213 -19.28 -28.50 12.46
CA GLY A 213 -20.26 -28.05 11.45
C GLY A 213 -21.15 -26.87 11.87
N VAL A 214 -20.86 -26.24 13.02
CA VAL A 214 -21.51 -24.99 13.45
C VAL A 214 -20.44 -23.92 13.60
N ALA A 215 -20.65 -22.76 12.99
CA ALA A 215 -19.76 -21.61 13.17
C ALA A 215 -19.93 -21.08 14.61
N VAL A 216 -18.93 -21.29 15.47
CA VAL A 216 -18.92 -20.76 16.83
C VAL A 216 -18.13 -19.46 16.84
N VAL A 217 -18.84 -18.34 16.95
CA VAL A 217 -18.22 -17.03 17.19
C VAL A 217 -17.79 -16.98 18.65
N LYS A 218 -16.51 -17.21 18.94
CA LYS A 218 -15.94 -16.83 20.24
C LYS A 218 -15.79 -15.31 20.26
N ALA A 219 -16.67 -14.63 20.98
CA ALA A 219 -16.54 -13.20 21.22
C ALA A 219 -15.18 -12.92 21.88
N ALA A 220 -14.26 -12.29 21.14
CA ALA A 220 -13.05 -11.75 21.73
C ALA A 220 -13.48 -10.64 22.71
N GLY A 221 -13.17 -10.84 23.99
CA GLY A 221 -13.51 -9.91 25.06
C GLY A 221 -12.99 -8.50 24.76
N SER A 222 -13.81 -7.52 25.15
CA SER A 222 -13.53 -6.08 25.33
C SER A 222 -12.32 -5.52 24.59
N ALA A 223 -12.63 -4.67 23.60
CA ALA A 223 -11.74 -3.73 22.93
C ALA A 223 -10.48 -3.36 23.73
N LYS A 224 -9.32 -3.90 23.31
CA LYS A 224 -8.06 -3.19 23.46
C LYS A 224 -7.93 -2.23 22.28
N VAL A 225 -7.54 -1.00 22.60
CA VAL A 225 -7.20 0.11 21.71
C VAL A 225 -6.74 -0.37 20.34
N ALA A 226 -7.43 0.09 19.29
CA ALA A 226 -7.11 -0.21 17.90
C ALA A 226 -5.63 0.05 17.63
N THR A 227 -4.86 -1.01 17.42
CA THR A 227 -3.53 -0.93 16.83
C THR A 227 -3.69 -0.36 15.42
N LYS A 228 -2.79 0.58 15.06
CA LYS A 228 -2.64 1.24 13.76
C LYS A 228 -3.22 0.41 12.60
N ALA A 229 -4.16 1.01 11.88
CA ALA A 229 -4.65 0.62 10.56
C ALA A 229 -3.56 -0.05 9.67
N THR A 230 -3.67 -1.35 9.38
CA THR A 230 -2.71 -2.08 8.51
C THR A 230 -3.24 -2.31 7.10
N THR A 231 -2.35 -2.20 6.11
CA THR A 231 -2.64 -2.29 4.66
C THR A 231 -2.58 -3.73 4.14
N ILE A 232 -3.20 -4.05 2.98
CA ILE A 232 -3.03 -5.38 2.34
C ILE A 232 -1.55 -5.62 2.00
N SER A 233 -0.90 -4.57 1.49
CA SER A 233 0.52 -4.54 1.17
C SER A 233 1.42 -4.88 2.36
N GLU A 234 1.03 -4.44 3.56
CA GLU A 234 1.71 -4.66 4.83
C GLU A 234 1.52 -6.07 5.36
N GLU A 235 0.32 -6.62 5.24
CA GLU A 235 0.04 -8.01 5.60
C GLU A 235 0.87 -8.96 4.73
N LEU A 236 0.86 -8.80 3.39
CA LEU A 236 1.65 -9.63 2.47
C LEU A 236 3.15 -9.58 2.78
N TYR A 237 3.65 -8.40 3.13
CA TYR A 237 5.04 -8.22 3.54
C TYR A 237 5.37 -9.01 4.81
N TYR A 238 4.55 -8.87 5.86
CA TYR A 238 4.76 -9.59 7.12
C TYR A 238 4.47 -11.08 7.02
N GLU A 239 3.52 -11.53 6.19
CA GLU A 239 3.29 -12.93 5.88
C GLU A 239 4.52 -13.57 5.21
N ALA A 240 5.13 -12.88 4.24
CA ALA A 240 6.33 -13.35 3.58
C ALA A 240 7.51 -13.51 4.55
N LEU A 241 7.64 -12.60 5.53
CA LEU A 241 8.64 -12.71 6.60
C LEU A 241 8.30 -13.80 7.62
N ALA A 242 7.02 -13.93 8.02
CA ALA A 242 6.56 -14.96 8.95
C ALA A 242 6.79 -16.38 8.41
N LYS A 243 6.71 -16.57 7.10
CA LYS A 243 7.07 -17.84 6.43
C LYS A 243 8.55 -18.22 6.62
N LYS A 244 9.43 -17.24 6.85
CA LYS A 244 10.86 -17.48 7.11
C LYS A 244 11.11 -17.72 8.59
N ASP A 245 10.59 -16.83 9.43
CA ASP A 245 10.62 -16.96 10.89
C ASP A 245 9.37 -16.25 11.46
N PRO A 246 8.50 -16.98 12.18
CA PRO A 246 7.29 -16.44 12.80
C PRO A 246 7.54 -15.27 13.78
N GLY A 247 8.74 -15.14 14.34
CA GLY A 247 9.12 -14.08 15.26
C GLY A 247 9.46 -12.75 14.59
N LEU A 248 9.88 -12.76 13.32
CA LEU A 248 10.37 -11.57 12.62
C LEU A 248 9.36 -10.42 12.55
N PRO A 249 8.08 -10.63 12.23
CA PRO A 249 7.11 -9.54 12.21
C PRO A 249 6.99 -8.80 13.55
N ALA A 250 7.03 -9.52 14.67
CA ALA A 250 6.95 -8.92 16.00
C ALA A 250 8.23 -8.15 16.34
N GLN A 251 9.39 -8.70 16.02
CA GLN A 251 10.70 -8.06 16.25
C GLN A 251 10.85 -6.78 15.43
N ILE A 252 10.45 -6.80 14.15
CA ILE A 252 10.50 -5.61 13.29
C ILE A 252 9.54 -4.53 13.80
N ARG A 253 8.31 -4.88 14.19
CA ARG A 253 7.37 -3.92 14.77
C ARG A 253 7.91 -3.30 16.06
N ALA A 254 8.49 -4.11 16.95
CA ALA A 254 9.11 -3.61 18.17
C ALA A 254 10.28 -2.65 17.88
N PHE A 255 11.10 -2.97 16.89
CA PHE A 255 12.19 -2.09 16.45
C PHE A 255 11.67 -0.78 15.85
N VAL A 256 10.64 -0.81 15.01
CA VAL A 256 10.01 0.40 14.49
C VAL A 256 9.49 1.29 15.63
N THR A 257 8.80 0.71 16.63
CA THR A 257 8.36 1.45 17.82
C THR A 257 9.52 2.06 18.60
N LEU A 258 10.66 1.37 18.68
CA LEU A 258 11.88 1.90 19.32
C LEU A 258 12.43 3.13 18.58
N LEU A 259 12.22 3.23 17.26
CA LEU A 259 12.70 4.33 16.42
C LEU A 259 11.76 5.55 16.39
N GLU A 260 10.47 5.37 16.70
CA GLU A 260 9.47 6.46 16.66
C GLU A 260 9.90 7.72 17.46
N PRO A 261 10.46 7.63 18.68
CA PRO A 261 10.93 8.80 19.44
C PRO A 261 12.06 9.58 18.77
N LEU A 262 12.79 8.96 17.84
CA LEU A 262 13.86 9.61 17.07
C LEU A 262 13.31 10.41 15.87
N GLY A 263 11.99 10.37 15.63
CA GLY A 263 11.35 10.94 14.44
C GLY A 263 11.48 10.05 13.20
N VAL A 264 11.89 8.80 13.37
CA VAL A 264 12.01 7.83 12.28
C VAL A 264 10.69 7.07 12.13
N TYR A 265 10.16 7.04 10.93
CA TYR A 265 8.92 6.37 10.58
C TYR A 265 9.14 5.27 9.53
N PRO A 266 8.32 4.21 9.57
CA PRO A 266 8.32 3.19 8.54
C PRO A 266 7.60 3.70 7.29
N GLU A 267 8.14 3.42 6.10
CA GLU A 267 7.44 3.55 4.83
C GLU A 267 7.51 2.23 4.07
N LEU A 268 6.38 1.53 4.00
CA LEU A 268 6.29 0.28 3.26
C LEU A 268 5.89 0.53 1.80
N LYS A 269 6.82 0.23 0.89
CA LYS A 269 6.57 0.13 -0.57
C LYS A 269 6.85 -1.31 -1.02
N ALA A 270 7.83 -1.53 -1.90
CA ALA A 270 8.35 -2.87 -2.21
C ALA A 270 9.11 -3.52 -1.02
N ALA A 271 9.66 -2.69 -0.12
CA ALA A 271 10.35 -3.03 1.11
C ALA A 271 9.95 -2.06 2.23
N LEU A 272 10.19 -2.43 3.49
CA LEU A 272 9.96 -1.57 4.65
C LEU A 272 11.15 -0.63 4.80
N ASN A 273 11.00 0.64 4.46
CA ASN A 273 12.03 1.67 4.58
C ASN A 273 11.95 2.34 5.95
N LEU A 274 13.10 2.72 6.50
CA LEU A 274 13.21 3.46 7.76
C LEU A 274 13.62 4.89 7.43
N LYS A 275 12.69 5.83 7.54
CA LYS A 275 12.87 7.20 7.03
C LYS A 275 12.74 8.24 8.14
N ALA A 276 13.44 9.36 8.01
CA ALA A 276 13.16 10.57 8.76
C ALA A 276 13.24 11.79 7.84
N ASP A 277 12.48 12.82 8.18
CA ASP A 277 12.44 14.05 7.41
C ASP A 277 13.40 15.09 8.02
N PHE A 278 14.22 15.69 7.15
CA PHE A 278 15.17 16.75 7.46
C PHE A 278 14.90 17.92 6.52
N PRO A 279 13.93 18.80 6.87
CA PRO A 279 13.50 19.90 6.01
C PRO A 279 14.61 20.88 5.63
N GLU A 280 15.68 20.97 6.43
CA GLU A 280 16.76 21.94 6.27
C GLU A 280 18.01 21.37 5.55
N ALA A 281 18.28 20.06 5.60
CA ALA A 281 19.46 19.41 4.98
C ALA A 281 19.25 18.88 3.56
N ALA A 282 18.19 18.09 3.33
CA ALA A 282 18.13 17.18 2.18
C ALA A 282 16.73 16.63 1.84
N GLY A 283 15.68 16.98 2.61
CA GLY A 283 14.37 16.34 2.51
C GLY A 283 14.33 15.03 3.31
N THR A 284 13.74 13.98 2.75
CA THR A 284 13.58 12.69 3.44
C THR A 284 14.82 11.81 3.30
N ILE A 285 15.42 11.41 4.41
CA ILE A 285 16.58 10.50 4.45
C ILE A 285 16.11 9.09 4.81
N ASN A 286 16.65 8.08 4.13
CA ASN A 286 16.37 6.66 4.36
C ASN A 286 17.60 5.99 5.00
N PHE A 287 17.45 5.51 6.24
CA PHE A 287 18.51 4.83 7.00
C PHE A 287 18.73 3.38 6.56
N GLY A 288 17.81 2.83 5.78
CA GLY A 288 17.88 1.48 5.26
C GLY A 288 16.50 0.87 5.10
N TYR A 289 16.46 -0.29 4.46
CA TYR A 289 15.22 -1.03 4.25
C TYR A 289 15.37 -2.51 4.54
N ILE A 290 14.25 -3.11 4.92
CA ILE A 290 14.10 -4.56 5.09
C ILE A 290 13.20 -5.04 3.94
N ASN A 291 13.74 -5.89 3.05
CA ASN A 291 12.96 -6.43 1.96
C ASN A 291 12.13 -7.65 2.38
N LYS A 292 11.19 -8.10 1.52
CA LYS A 292 10.35 -9.30 1.79
C LYS A 292 11.15 -10.60 2.00
N ASN A 293 12.42 -10.61 1.60
CA ASN A 293 13.33 -11.72 1.82
C ASN A 293 14.07 -11.64 3.17
N GLY A 294 13.77 -10.64 4.00
CA GLY A 294 14.40 -10.43 5.31
C GLY A 294 15.83 -9.90 5.21
N LYS A 295 16.25 -9.33 4.07
CA LYS A 295 17.58 -8.72 3.94
C LYS A 295 17.53 -7.24 4.30
N VAL A 296 18.57 -6.78 5.01
CA VAL A 296 18.74 -5.39 5.45
C VAL A 296 19.75 -4.70 4.55
N TRP A 297 19.34 -3.61 3.91
CA TRP A 297 20.18 -2.82 3.03
C TRP A 297 20.24 -1.38 3.50
N THR A 298 21.45 -0.82 3.55
CA THR A 298 21.72 0.54 4.04
C THR A 298 22.29 1.45 2.96
N ASP A 299 22.34 0.98 1.71
CA ASP A 299 22.81 1.78 0.56
C ASP A 299 22.01 3.07 0.30
N PRO A 300 20.71 3.21 0.65
CA PRO A 300 20.02 4.49 0.51
C PRO A 300 20.58 5.56 1.44
N PHE A 301 21.09 5.19 2.61
CA PHE A 301 21.70 6.15 3.53
C PHE A 301 22.97 6.73 2.91
N ALA A 302 23.81 5.88 2.32
CA ALA A 302 25.01 6.31 1.60
C ALA A 302 24.72 7.14 0.33
N ALA A 303 23.50 7.05 -0.22
CA ALA A 303 23.07 7.91 -1.33
C ALA A 303 22.71 9.34 -0.88
N ALA A 304 22.28 9.52 0.38
CA ALA A 304 21.76 10.78 0.90
C ALA A 304 22.71 11.49 1.88
N ALA A 305 23.58 10.74 2.58
CA ALA A 305 24.47 11.26 3.60
C ALA A 305 25.92 11.42 3.11
N PRO A 306 26.73 12.32 3.70
CA PRO A 306 28.16 12.41 3.41
C PRO A 306 28.87 11.07 3.59
N ALA A 307 29.81 10.75 2.71
CA ALA A 307 30.48 9.44 2.67
C ALA A 307 31.12 9.03 4.01
N GLN A 308 31.70 9.97 4.75
CA GLN A 308 32.27 9.70 6.07
C GLN A 308 31.21 9.25 7.08
N LEU A 309 30.05 9.91 7.08
CA LEU A 309 28.93 9.58 7.97
C LEU A 309 28.31 8.24 7.58
N ALA A 310 28.10 8.00 6.28
CA ALA A 310 27.59 6.73 5.76
C ALA A 310 28.52 5.56 6.11
N ASN A 311 29.84 5.74 5.96
CA ASN A 311 30.81 4.72 6.32
C ASN A 311 30.85 4.46 7.83
N ALA A 312 30.77 5.49 8.67
CA ALA A 312 30.72 5.33 10.12
C ALA A 312 29.45 4.58 10.56
N TYR A 313 28.30 4.92 9.98
CA TYR A 313 27.03 4.23 10.20
C TYR A 313 27.12 2.75 9.82
N ASN A 314 27.59 2.45 8.59
CA ASN A 314 27.72 1.09 8.10
C ASN A 314 28.77 0.28 8.88
N GLN A 315 29.87 0.90 9.30
CA GLN A 315 30.89 0.24 10.11
C GLN A 315 30.33 -0.17 11.47
N ARG A 316 29.57 0.73 12.13
CA ARG A 316 28.92 0.40 13.40
C ARG A 316 28.01 -0.81 13.28
N LEU A 317 27.22 -0.92 12.21
CA LEU A 317 26.34 -2.08 11.99
C LEU A 317 27.12 -3.34 11.64
N ALA A 318 28.17 -3.22 10.84
CA ALA A 318 29.07 -4.32 10.52
C ALA A 318 29.70 -4.91 11.79
N ASP A 319 30.20 -4.06 12.70
CA ASP A 319 30.83 -4.49 13.96
C ASP A 319 29.86 -5.28 14.85
N LEU A 320 28.57 -4.93 14.87
CA LEU A 320 27.56 -5.63 15.67
C LEU A 320 27.40 -7.10 15.26
N ILE A 321 27.57 -7.39 13.97
CA ILE A 321 27.32 -8.72 13.40
C ILE A 321 28.62 -9.43 12.97
N GLY A 322 29.78 -8.86 13.27
CA GLY A 322 31.08 -9.36 12.78
C GLY A 322 31.23 -9.30 11.24
N GLY A 323 30.53 -8.36 10.61
CA GLY A 323 30.54 -8.14 9.17
C GLY A 323 31.59 -7.14 8.71
N VAL A 324 31.40 -6.60 7.51
CA VAL A 324 32.27 -5.60 6.87
C VAL A 324 31.45 -4.54 6.15
N VAL A 325 32.05 -3.38 5.89
CA VAL A 325 31.49 -2.38 4.97
C VAL A 325 31.85 -2.80 3.53
N ALA A 326 30.83 -2.93 2.68
CA ALA A 326 30.99 -3.20 1.26
C ALA A 326 30.49 -2.01 0.43
N PHE A 327 30.74 -2.05 -0.88
CA PHE A 327 30.31 -1.01 -1.82
C PHE A 327 29.53 -1.64 -2.96
N ASP A 328 28.42 -1.02 -3.33
CA ASP A 328 27.65 -1.45 -4.48
C ASP A 328 28.30 -0.99 -5.80
N TYR A 329 27.68 -1.34 -6.93
CA TYR A 329 28.17 -0.98 -8.26
C TYR A 329 28.19 0.54 -8.54
N LYS A 330 27.54 1.35 -7.70
CA LYS A 330 27.53 2.82 -7.75
C LYS A 330 28.51 3.44 -6.73
N GLY A 331 29.28 2.63 -6.02
CA GLY A 331 30.21 3.09 -4.97
C GLY A 331 29.53 3.51 -3.67
N ARG A 332 28.26 3.16 -3.45
CA ARG A 332 27.53 3.46 -2.21
C ARG A 332 27.87 2.40 -1.17
N SER A 333 28.26 2.83 0.03
CA SER A 333 28.58 1.89 1.10
C SER A 333 27.33 1.25 1.69
N PHE A 334 27.45 -0.02 2.07
CA PHE A 334 26.39 -0.76 2.76
C PHE A 334 27.00 -1.76 3.74
N VAL A 335 26.20 -2.17 4.74
CA VAL A 335 26.59 -3.23 5.68
C VAL A 335 26.51 -4.59 4.99
N SER A 336 27.59 -5.38 5.08
CA SER A 336 27.67 -6.71 4.49
C SER A 336 28.16 -7.74 5.50
N THR A 337 27.71 -8.98 5.33
CA THR A 337 28.19 -10.13 6.13
C THR A 337 29.57 -10.61 5.71
N ASN A 338 29.92 -10.46 4.43
CA ASN A 338 31.11 -11.07 3.84
C ASN A 338 31.71 -10.29 2.66
N GLY A 339 31.28 -9.05 2.44
CA GLY A 339 31.70 -8.21 1.32
C GLY A 339 30.85 -8.35 0.05
N ALA A 340 29.96 -9.35 -0.03
CA ALA A 340 29.14 -9.61 -1.21
C ALA A 340 27.63 -9.59 -0.93
N GLY A 341 27.20 -9.95 0.29
CA GLY A 341 25.78 -10.06 0.64
C GLY A 341 25.37 -9.19 1.82
N ALA A 342 24.17 -8.59 1.72
CA ALA A 342 23.50 -7.93 2.84
C ALA A 342 23.19 -8.93 3.99
N PRO A 343 23.23 -8.48 5.26
CA PRO A 343 22.79 -9.30 6.38
C PRO A 343 21.30 -9.59 6.32
N THR A 344 20.90 -10.68 6.97
CA THR A 344 19.49 -10.94 7.26
C THR A 344 19.08 -10.17 8.52
N VAL A 345 17.82 -9.80 8.62
CA VAL A 345 17.30 -8.95 9.70
C VAL A 345 17.43 -9.61 11.08
N ASP A 346 17.39 -10.95 11.15
CA ASP A 346 17.61 -11.74 12.37
C ASP A 346 19.05 -11.66 12.91
N GLN A 347 20.02 -11.25 12.09
CA GLN A 347 21.39 -11.00 12.57
C GLN A 347 21.48 -9.68 13.35
N LEU A 348 20.55 -8.75 13.11
CA LEU A 348 20.49 -7.46 13.82
C LEU A 348 19.40 -7.44 14.89
N LEU A 349 18.23 -8.00 14.61
CA LEU A 349 17.09 -8.00 15.51
C LEU A 349 16.82 -9.41 16.06
N PRO A 350 16.39 -9.53 17.33
CA PRO A 350 16.17 -8.44 18.29
C PRO A 350 17.45 -8.04 19.05
N VAL A 351 18.52 -8.82 18.94
CA VAL A 351 19.71 -8.74 19.82
C VAL A 351 20.39 -7.37 19.80
N HIS A 352 20.50 -6.74 18.64
CA HIS A 352 21.17 -5.46 18.44
C HIS A 352 20.20 -4.30 18.17
N ALA A 353 18.90 -4.44 18.51
CA ALA A 353 17.88 -3.42 18.26
C ALA A 353 18.27 -2.05 18.86
N GLU A 354 18.69 -2.03 20.12
CA GLU A 354 19.11 -0.78 20.78
C GLU A 354 20.37 -0.18 20.16
N ALA A 355 21.36 -1.01 19.83
CA ALA A 355 22.60 -0.55 19.22
C ALA A 355 22.39 -0.01 17.79
N TRP A 356 21.45 -0.57 17.04
CA TRP A 356 21.06 -0.05 15.73
C TRP A 356 20.29 1.27 15.88
N ALA A 357 19.36 1.37 16.83
CA ALA A 357 18.67 2.62 17.13
C ALA A 357 19.65 3.73 17.57
N GLU A 358 20.65 3.40 18.37
CA GLU A 358 21.73 4.31 18.77
C GLU A 358 22.56 4.79 17.57
N ALA A 359 22.87 3.89 16.62
CA ALA A 359 23.57 4.26 15.38
C ALA A 359 22.74 5.23 14.53
N ILE A 360 21.42 5.02 14.46
CA ILE A 360 20.49 5.94 13.79
C ILE A 360 20.44 7.28 14.52
N ALA A 361 20.32 7.30 15.84
CA ALA A 361 20.31 8.54 16.63
C ALA A 361 21.58 9.37 16.41
N LYS A 362 22.76 8.74 16.46
CA LYS A 362 24.05 9.40 16.16
C LYS A 362 24.10 9.97 14.75
N ALA A 363 23.55 9.25 13.77
CA ALA A 363 23.46 9.74 12.40
C ALA A 363 22.53 10.95 12.27
N ILE A 364 21.36 10.93 12.93
CA ILE A 364 20.41 12.05 12.98
C ILE A 364 21.08 13.29 13.59
N ASP A 365 21.77 13.14 14.71
CA ASP A 365 22.46 14.25 15.36
C ASP A 365 23.56 14.83 14.47
N ALA A 366 24.36 13.99 13.82
CA ALA A 366 25.39 14.44 12.88
C ALA A 366 24.79 15.20 11.68
N ILE A 367 23.65 14.75 11.13
CA ILE A 367 22.95 15.46 10.04
C ILE A 367 22.47 16.84 10.51
N ARG A 368 21.86 16.93 11.70
CA ARG A 368 21.39 18.19 12.28
C ARG A 368 22.52 19.18 12.57
N GLU A 369 23.68 18.69 12.98
CA GLU A 369 24.86 19.57 13.18
C GLU A 369 25.40 20.09 11.84
N ILE A 370 25.34 19.28 10.77
CA ILE A 370 25.67 19.74 9.42
C ILE A 370 24.67 20.82 8.95
N GLU A 371 23.37 20.69 9.25
CA GLU A 371 22.35 21.73 8.96
C GLU A 371 22.70 23.06 9.63
N LYS A 372 22.99 23.03 10.94
CA LYS A 372 23.30 24.23 11.72
C LYS A 372 24.57 24.94 11.26
N ALA A 373 25.55 24.19 10.74
CA ALA A 373 26.81 24.75 10.26
C ALA A 373 26.65 25.52 8.93
N GLY A 374 25.56 25.30 8.19
CA GLY A 374 25.34 25.85 6.84
C GLY A 374 26.35 25.32 5.81
N PRO A 375 26.18 25.58 4.51
CA PRO A 375 27.17 25.23 3.50
C PRO A 375 28.43 26.07 3.73
N GLY A 376 29.42 25.49 4.42
CA GLY A 376 30.70 26.12 4.69
C GLY A 376 31.39 26.57 3.39
N THR A 377 31.72 27.85 3.35
CA THR A 377 32.65 28.52 2.44
C THR A 377 33.87 27.63 2.19
N PRO A 378 34.34 27.44 0.94
CA PRO A 378 35.56 26.69 0.68
C PRO A 378 36.72 27.36 1.42
N ALA A 379 37.42 26.60 2.25
CA ALA A 379 38.69 27.03 2.81
C ALA A 379 39.67 27.28 1.66
N GLU A 380 39.98 28.56 1.41
CA GLU A 380 41.10 28.95 0.56
C GLU A 380 42.37 28.33 1.12
N GLN A 381 42.98 27.45 0.32
CA GLN A 381 44.34 27.00 0.51
C GLN A 381 45.27 28.18 0.22
N THR A 382 46.03 28.63 1.21
CA THR A 382 47.29 29.35 1.03
C THR A 382 48.39 28.65 1.81
#